data_AF-A0A915EP32-F1
#
_entry.id   AF-A0A915EP32-F1
#
_cell.length_a   1.000
_cell.length_b   1.000
_cell.length_c   1.000
_cell.angle_alpha   90.00
_cell.angle_beta   90.00
_cell.angle_gamma   90.00
#
_symmetry.space_group_name_H-M   'P 1'
#
loop_
_entity.id
_entity.type
_entity.pdbx_description
1 polymer ?
#
loop_
_entity_poly.entity_id
_entity_poly.type
_entity_poly.pdbx_seq_one_letter_code
_entity_poly.pdbx_strand_id
1 'polypeptide(L)'
;MVGRNLQTRGYNYKDEIVEHLHTDEEVRYIVDGAGYFDVRNAKEERNIPRFTVAHNDYIRAVRLFKGEPVWTPYNRSATTDRMDQRLAYKSSHNLIA
;
A
#
# COMPACT_ATOMS: atom_id res chain seq x y z
N MET A 1 2.56 12.25 -13.35
CA MET A 1 2.50 11.99 -11.90
C MET A 1 2.64 13.33 -11.19
N VAL A 2 1.82 13.59 -10.17
CA VAL A 2 1.98 14.76 -9.32
C VAL A 2 2.67 14.30 -8.04
N GLY A 3 3.85 14.85 -7.76
CA GLY A 3 4.53 14.62 -6.49
C GLY A 3 4.06 15.66 -5.48
N ARG A 4 3.52 15.21 -4.34
CA ARG A 4 3.35 16.08 -3.18
C ARG A 4 4.38 15.67 -2.13
N ASN A 5 5.10 16.65 -1.59
CA ASN A 5 5.86 16.46 -0.36
C ASN A 5 4.86 16.34 0.80
N LEU A 6 4.85 15.24 1.55
CA LEU A 6 4.15 15.21 2.84
C LEU A 6 4.67 14.14 3.81
N GLN A 7 4.79 14.63 5.05
CA GLN A 7 4.83 13.95 6.36
C GLN A 7 6.18 13.44 6.87
N THR A 8 6.84 14.29 7.66
CA THR A 8 7.96 13.94 8.55
C THR A 8 7.53 13.50 9.96
N ARG A 9 6.23 13.49 10.27
CA ARG A 9 5.72 13.01 11.57
C ARG A 9 4.20 12.95 11.57
N GLY A 10 3.62 11.82 11.97
CA GLY A 10 2.18 11.69 12.21
C GLY A 10 1.44 10.56 11.51
N TYR A 11 2.12 9.47 11.09
CA TYR A 11 1.37 8.24 10.76
C TYR A 11 0.84 7.63 12.04
N ASN A 12 -0.47 7.34 12.06
CA ASN A 12 -0.98 6.31 12.94
C ASN A 12 -0.46 4.99 12.36
N TYR A 13 0.71 4.55 12.81
CA TYR A 13 1.41 3.34 12.33
C TYR A 13 0.49 2.11 12.18
N LYS A 14 -0.61 2.08 12.92
CA LYS A 14 -1.61 1.03 12.92
C LYS A 14 -2.17 0.71 11.54
N ASP A 15 -2.44 1.72 10.70
CA ASP A 15 -3.11 1.48 9.41
C ASP A 15 -2.15 0.90 8.37
N GLU A 16 -0.88 1.29 8.42
CA GLU A 16 0.14 0.85 7.46
C GLU A 16 0.64 -0.58 7.77
N ILE A 17 0.64 -0.98 9.05
CA ILE A 17 1.06 -2.32 9.50
C ILE A 17 -0.01 -3.39 9.22
N VAL A 18 -1.28 -2.99 9.17
CA VAL A 18 -2.38 -3.89 8.83
C VAL A 18 -2.39 -4.12 7.32
N GLU A 19 -2.68 -5.34 6.90
CA GLU A 19 -2.82 -5.67 5.47
C GLU A 19 -3.96 -4.84 4.88
N HIS A 20 -3.64 -3.98 3.91
CA HIS A 20 -4.60 -3.09 3.27
C HIS A 20 -4.32 -2.95 1.77
N LEU A 21 -5.34 -2.51 1.04
CA LEU A 21 -5.23 -2.15 -0.36
C LEU A 21 -5.64 -0.70 -0.57
N HIS A 22 -5.14 -0.11 -1.64
CA HIS A 22 -5.58 1.16 -2.17
C HIS A 22 -6.30 0.95 -3.50
N THR A 23 -7.17 1.89 -3.85
CA THR A 23 -7.85 1.89 -5.16
C THR A 23 -6.91 2.29 -6.29
N ASP A 24 -5.82 2.96 -5.96
CA ASP A 24 -4.79 3.44 -6.88
C ASP A 24 -3.43 2.82 -6.52
N GLU A 25 -2.45 2.99 -7.39
CA GLU A 25 -1.08 2.54 -7.13
C GLU A 25 -0.48 3.25 -5.91
N GLU A 26 0.15 2.47 -5.04
CA GLU A 26 0.95 3.00 -3.94
C GLU A 26 2.40 3.17 -4.40
N VAL A 27 2.81 4.42 -4.63
CA VAL A 27 4.16 4.74 -5.08
C VAL A 27 4.86 5.66 -4.08
N ARG A 28 6.00 5.20 -3.56
CA ARG A 28 6.81 5.93 -2.57
C ARG A 28 8.25 6.07 -3.05
N TYR A 29 8.76 7.30 -3.05
CA TYR A 29 10.18 7.57 -3.24
C TYR A 29 10.82 7.90 -1.88
N ILE A 30 11.68 7.01 -1.40
CA ILE A 30 12.32 7.17 -0.09
C ILE A 30 13.45 8.19 -0.21
N VAL A 31 13.35 9.24 0.62
CA VAL A 31 14.31 10.36 0.64
C VAL A 31 15.15 10.38 1.92
N ASP A 32 14.76 9.59 2.93
CA ASP A 32 15.50 9.37 4.18
C ASP A 32 14.93 8.21 4.99
N GLY A 33 15.72 7.69 5.92
CA GLY A 33 15.32 6.58 6.78
C GLY A 33 15.05 5.30 5.99
N ALA A 34 14.25 4.39 6.56
CA ALA A 34 14.00 3.09 5.95
C ALA A 34 12.69 2.44 6.43
N GLY A 35 12.20 1.49 5.63
CA GLY A 35 11.04 0.67 5.94
C GLY A 35 10.99 -0.56 5.05
N TYR A 36 10.07 -1.47 5.37
CA TYR A 36 9.86 -2.72 4.66
C TYR A 36 8.44 -2.80 4.13
N PHE A 37 8.31 -3.15 2.86
CA PHE A 37 7.05 -3.62 2.28
C PHE A 37 7.03 -5.14 2.33
N ASP A 38 6.03 -5.70 3.01
CA ASP A 38 5.73 -7.13 2.99
C ASP A 38 4.82 -7.39 1.79
N VAL A 39 5.42 -7.83 0.68
CA VAL A 39 4.71 -8.21 -0.56
C VAL A 39 4.83 -9.71 -0.72
N ARG A 40 3.69 -10.40 -0.84
CA ARG A 40 3.65 -11.87 -0.96
C ARG A 40 3.39 -12.33 -2.39
N ASN A 41 3.64 -13.61 -2.63
CA ASN A 41 3.38 -14.21 -3.92
C ASN A 41 1.91 -14.07 -4.31
N ALA A 42 1.63 -13.77 -5.59
CA ALA A 42 0.27 -13.63 -6.10
C ALA A 42 -0.62 -14.84 -5.80
N LYS A 43 -0.08 -16.08 -5.85
CA LYS A 43 -0.85 -17.31 -5.59
C LYS A 43 -1.20 -17.54 -4.11
N GLU A 44 -0.60 -16.78 -3.20
CA GLU A 44 -0.96 -16.86 -1.79
C GLU A 44 -2.25 -16.07 -1.52
N GLU A 45 -3.12 -16.66 -0.70
CA GLU A 45 -4.38 -16.01 -0.31
C GLU A 45 -4.14 -14.67 0.41
N ARG A 46 -2.99 -14.52 1.07
CA ARG A 46 -2.60 -13.34 1.84
C ARG A 46 -1.66 -12.39 1.08
N ASN A 47 -1.86 -12.17 -0.21
CA ASN A 47 -1.07 -11.27 -1.07
C ASN A 47 -1.49 -9.79 -1.02
N ILE A 48 -2.15 -9.36 0.06
CA ILE A 48 -2.42 -7.93 0.32
C ILE A 48 -1.22 -7.37 1.09
N PRO A 49 -0.60 -6.27 0.60
CA PRO A 49 0.62 -5.73 1.19
C PRO A 49 0.37 -5.04 2.53
N ARG A 50 1.46 -4.83 3.26
CA ARG A 50 1.55 -3.94 4.41
C ARG A 50 2.94 -3.30 4.45
N PHE A 51 3.05 -2.20 5.16
CA PHE A 51 4.29 -1.45 5.35
C PHE A 51 4.64 -1.34 6.84
N THR A 52 5.92 -1.52 7.15
CA THR A 52 6.45 -1.22 8.49
C THR A 52 7.68 -0.34 8.37
N VAL A 53 7.84 0.60 9.31
CA VAL A 53 9.06 1.35 9.43
C VAL A 53 10.16 0.43 9.97
N ALA A 54 11.40 0.66 9.53
CA ALA A 54 12.56 -0.14 9.93
C ALA A 54 13.08 0.28 11.31
N HIS A 55 14.30 -0.15 11.63
CA HIS A 55 15.00 0.22 12.86
C HIS A 55 15.07 1.76 12.99
N ASN A 56 14.80 2.26 14.20
CA ASN A 56 14.74 3.69 14.58
C ASN A 56 13.42 4.42 14.31
N ASP A 57 12.35 3.72 13.91
CA ASP A 57 11.00 4.30 13.74
C ASP A 57 10.99 5.57 12.87
N TYR A 58 11.90 5.64 11.90
CA TYR A 58 12.08 6.81 11.04
C TYR A 58 12.12 6.47 9.55
N ILE A 59 11.24 7.14 8.80
CA ILE A 59 11.26 7.19 7.34
C ILE A 59 10.76 8.54 6.85
N ARG A 60 11.33 9.04 5.76
CA ARG A 60 10.85 10.20 5.02
C ARG A 60 10.69 9.77 3.56
N ALA A 61 9.49 9.95 3.02
CA ALA A 61 9.18 9.53 1.65
C ALA A 61 8.30 10.57 0.93
N VAL A 62 8.47 10.67 -0.37
CA VAL A 62 7.55 11.38 -1.27
C VAL A 62 6.52 10.38 -1.78
N ARG A 63 5.25 10.73 -1.71
CA ARG A 63 4.16 9.95 -2.31
C ARG A 63 3.85 10.47 -3.71
N LEU A 64 3.80 9.57 -4.68
CA LEU A 64 3.55 9.89 -6.07
C LEU A 64 2.16 9.36 -6.46
N PHE A 65 1.33 10.22 -7.03
CA PHE A 65 -0.01 9.85 -7.49
C PHE A 65 -0.19 10.18 -8.97
N LYS A 66 -1.06 9.43 -9.64
CA LYS A 66 -1.52 9.73 -11.00
C LYS A 66 -2.82 10.54 -10.93
N GLY A 67 -2.69 11.86 -10.96
CA GLY A 67 -3.85 12.77 -10.88
C GLY A 67 -4.09 13.25 -9.45
N GLU A 68 -5.35 13.37 -9.06
CA GLU A 68 -5.72 13.78 -7.70
C GLU A 68 -5.39 12.68 -6.69
N PRO A 69 -4.81 13.02 -5.52
CA PRO A 69 -4.35 12.02 -4.57
C PRO A 69 -5.51 11.34 -3.85
N VAL A 70 -5.63 10.02 -4.03
CA VAL A 70 -6.51 9.15 -3.24
C VAL A 70 -5.65 8.22 -2.39
N TRP A 71 -5.74 8.35 -1.06
CA TRP A 71 -4.90 7.61 -0.12
C TRP A 71 -5.69 6.67 0.81
N THR A 72 -7.00 6.55 0.67
CA THR A 72 -7.82 5.76 1.61
C THR A 72 -7.35 4.31 1.66
N PRO A 73 -6.88 3.80 2.82
CA PRO A 73 -6.55 2.39 2.99
C PRO A 73 -7.82 1.59 3.24
N TYR A 74 -7.93 0.42 2.61
CA TYR A 74 -9.00 -0.53 2.83
C TYR A 74 -8.42 -1.80 3.44
N ASN A 75 -8.61 -1.97 4.75
CA ASN A 75 -8.13 -3.14 5.47
C ASN A 75 -8.71 -4.44 4.87
N ARG A 76 -7.90 -5.49 4.87
CA ARG A 76 -8.31 -6.80 4.38
C ARG A 76 -9.58 -7.30 5.07
N SER A 77 -10.56 -7.68 4.27
CA SER A 77 -11.85 -8.24 4.69
C SER A 77 -12.53 -8.93 3.51
N ALA A 78 -13.61 -9.68 3.77
CA ALA A 78 -14.42 -10.29 2.71
C ALA A 78 -15.01 -9.25 1.73
N THR A 79 -15.24 -8.02 2.20
CA THR A 79 -15.72 -6.91 1.36
C THR A 79 -14.61 -6.41 0.44
N THR A 80 -13.40 -6.21 0.97
CA THR A 80 -12.28 -5.70 0.17
C THR A 80 -11.77 -6.72 -0.84
N ASP A 81 -11.97 -8.02 -0.58
CA ASP A 81 -11.67 -9.09 -1.54
C ASP A 81 -12.54 -9.08 -2.81
N ARG A 82 -13.65 -8.33 -2.79
CA ARG A 82 -14.62 -8.17 -3.89
C ARG A 82 -14.54 -6.80 -4.57
N MET A 83 -13.61 -5.93 -4.16
CA MET A 83 -13.40 -4.63 -4.82
C MET A 83 -12.86 -4.82 -6.23
N ASP A 84 -13.26 -3.96 -7.16
CA ASP A 84 -12.91 -4.07 -8.58
C ASP A 84 -11.39 -4.11 -8.80
N GLN A 85 -10.63 -3.32 -8.06
CA GLN A 85 -9.16 -3.29 -8.14
C GLN A 85 -8.54 -4.61 -7.71
N ARG A 86 -9.12 -5.24 -6.68
CA ARG A 86 -8.67 -6.52 -6.17
C ARG A 86 -9.01 -7.65 -7.14
N LEU A 87 -10.20 -7.62 -7.73
CA LEU A 87 -10.61 -8.56 -8.78
C LEU A 87 -9.77 -8.39 -10.05
N ALA A 88 -9.47 -7.16 -10.45
CA ALA A 88 -8.60 -6.85 -11.58
C ALA A 88 -7.17 -7.37 -11.36
N TYR A 89 -6.60 -7.16 -10.16
CA TYR A 89 -5.31 -7.74 -9.78
C TYR A 89 -5.32 -9.26 -9.84
N LYS A 90 -6.36 -9.90 -9.28
CA LYS A 90 -6.48 -11.37 -9.31
C LYS A 90 -6.61 -11.90 -10.73
N SER A 91 -7.37 -11.22 -11.58
CA SER A 91 -7.56 -11.58 -12.99
C SER A 91 -6.24 -11.45 -13.77
N SER A 92 -5.48 -10.36 -13.59
CA SER A 92 -4.20 -10.17 -14.28
C SER A 92 -3.11 -11.17 -13.87
N HIS A 93 -3.28 -11.83 -12.73
CA HIS A 93 -2.37 -12.87 -12.23
C HIS A 93 -2.95 -14.30 -12.35
N ASN A 94 -4.03 -14.48 -13.11
CA ASN A 94 -4.71 -15.78 -13.31
C ASN A 94 -5.09 -16.48 -11.99
N LEU A 95 -5.57 -15.73 -11.01
CA LEU A 95 -5.98 -16.21 -9.69
C LEU A 95 -7.48 -16.46 -9.57
N ILE A 96 -8.25 -16.12 -10.59
CA ILE A 96 -9.68 -16.40 -10.69
C ILE A 96 -9.85 -17.36 -11.87
N ALA A 97 -10.62 -18.42 -11.64
CA ALA A 97 -11.00 -19.40 -12.66
C ALA A 97 -12.21 -18.92 -13.47
#